data_AF-A0A6A4U990-F1
#
_entry.id   AF-A0A6A4U990-F1
#
_cell.length_a   1.000
_cell.length_b   1.000
_cell.length_c   1.000
_cell.angle_alpha   90.00
_cell.angle_beta   90.00
_cell.angle_gamma   90.00
#
_symmetry.space_group_name_H-M   'P 1'
#
loop_
_entity.id
_entity.type
_entity.pdbx_description
1 polymer ?
#
loop_
_entity_poly.entity_id
_entity_poly.type
_entity_poly.pdbx_seq_one_letter_code
_entity_poly.pdbx_strand_id
1 'polypeptide(L)'
;MAKQIFFWTLAFLITAGSAIYQRMTGPTYPRSGTVTLSGKSINYNLERSHSSSSNYLVEIETNDPETIGELYWRPFKSTGEFNFVKMTGDKILKAELPAREKLQKWQYYIRLQKGEEEINIPGDKGIIIRFKDDVPAWALFLHVIFMFGAMMLSTRTALEVFSKTANLYKLTIWTLVFLFIGGFPLGFAMNGYAFGEMWGGFPFGNDITDNKTLIAFIGWLIAFYMVKKNLMPRLFVALAAILMMIVYIIPHSV
;
A
#
# COMPACT_ATOMS: atom_id res chain seq x y z
N MET A 1 -8.64 35.73 3.62
CA MET A 1 -9.39 34.45 3.72
C MET A 1 -9.29 33.61 2.45
N ALA A 2 -9.57 34.14 1.26
CA ALA A 2 -9.48 33.39 -0.01
C ALA A 2 -8.15 32.64 -0.23
N LYS A 3 -7.00 33.29 0.03
CA LYS A 3 -5.67 32.64 -0.08
C LYS A 3 -5.48 31.45 0.88
N GLN A 4 -6.03 31.55 2.09
CA GLN A 4 -5.96 30.49 3.09
C GLN A 4 -6.79 29.28 2.66
N ILE A 5 -8.01 29.54 2.19
CA ILE A 5 -8.90 28.50 1.64
C ILE A 5 -8.22 27.83 0.43
N PHE A 6 -7.69 28.61 -0.50
CA PHE A 6 -6.97 28.10 -1.67
C PHE A 6 -5.80 27.17 -1.28
N PHE A 7 -4.98 27.55 -0.30
CA PHE A 7 -3.87 26.69 0.15
C PHE A 7 -4.34 25.40 0.82
N TRP A 8 -5.44 25.43 1.57
CA TRP A 8 -6.03 24.21 2.13
C TRP A 8 -6.61 23.30 1.05
N THR A 9 -7.34 23.87 0.09
CA THR A 9 -7.86 23.14 -1.07
C THR A 9 -6.74 22.49 -1.87
N LEU A 10 -5.68 23.25 -2.16
CA LEU A 10 -4.53 22.74 -2.92
C LEU A 10 -3.78 21.64 -2.14
N ALA A 11 -3.56 21.82 -0.84
CA ALA A 11 -2.94 20.80 0.00
C ALA A 11 -3.77 19.52 0.05
N PHE A 12 -5.10 19.65 0.14
CA PHE A 12 -6.02 18.51 0.08
C PHE A 12 -5.92 17.78 -1.26
N LEU A 13 -5.98 18.50 -2.39
CA LEU A 13 -5.89 17.87 -3.72
C LEU A 13 -4.57 17.14 -3.94
N ILE A 14 -3.45 17.74 -3.53
CA ILE A 14 -2.13 17.11 -3.62
C ILE A 14 -2.07 15.84 -2.74
N THR A 15 -2.60 15.91 -1.52
CA THR A 15 -2.60 14.77 -0.59
C THR A 15 -3.52 13.65 -1.09
N ALA A 16 -4.73 13.97 -1.53
CA ALA A 16 -5.68 13.02 -2.08
C ALA A 16 -5.14 12.34 -3.35
N GLY A 17 -4.54 13.13 -4.27
CA GLY A 17 -3.89 12.59 -5.45
C GLY A 17 -2.73 11.65 -5.12
N SER A 18 -1.90 12.03 -4.12
CA SER A 18 -0.82 11.17 -3.63
C SER A 18 -1.35 9.87 -3.01
N ALA A 19 -2.43 9.94 -2.24
CA ALA A 19 -3.07 8.77 -1.63
C ALA A 19 -3.59 7.78 -2.67
N ILE A 20 -4.24 8.29 -3.73
CA ILE A 20 -4.73 7.48 -4.84
C ILE A 20 -3.56 6.82 -5.56
N TYR A 21 -2.52 7.58 -5.88
CA TYR A 21 -1.31 7.06 -6.54
C TYR A 21 -0.64 5.95 -5.71
N GLN A 22 -0.47 6.16 -4.40
CA GLN A 22 0.12 5.18 -3.49
C GLN A 22 -0.73 3.90 -3.41
N ARG A 23 -2.06 4.03 -3.39
CA ARG A 23 -2.95 2.86 -3.39
C ARG A 23 -2.82 2.06 -4.68
N MET A 24 -2.77 2.72 -5.83
CA MET A 24 -2.70 2.07 -7.15
C MET A 24 -1.33 1.43 -7.43
N THR A 25 -0.25 2.04 -6.94
CA THR A 25 1.13 1.54 -7.13
C THR A 25 1.59 0.63 -5.99
N GLY A 26 0.76 0.46 -4.96
CA GLY A 26 1.06 -0.35 -3.79
C GLY A 26 1.21 -1.84 -4.12
N PRO A 27 2.04 -2.58 -3.36
CA PRO A 27 2.26 -4.01 -3.58
C PRO A 27 1.03 -4.88 -3.31
N THR A 28 0.02 -4.33 -2.62
CA THR A 28 -1.24 -5.00 -2.31
C THR A 28 -2.35 -4.69 -3.32
N TYR A 29 -2.12 -3.81 -4.30
CA TYR A 29 -3.13 -3.48 -5.31
C TYR A 29 -3.42 -4.72 -6.17
N PRO A 30 -4.69 -5.15 -6.31
CA PRO A 30 -5.03 -6.34 -7.09
C PRO A 30 -4.47 -6.26 -8.52
N ARG A 31 -4.04 -7.41 -9.04
CA ARG A 31 -3.62 -7.49 -10.44
C ARG A 31 -4.82 -7.89 -11.27
N SER A 32 -5.36 -6.91 -11.98
CA SER A 32 -6.45 -7.11 -12.91
C SER A 32 -5.94 -7.08 -14.35
N GLY A 33 -6.66 -7.73 -15.25
CA GLY A 33 -6.34 -7.71 -16.67
C GLY A 33 -7.39 -8.46 -17.48
N THR A 34 -7.12 -8.55 -18.76
CA THR A 34 -7.99 -9.21 -19.72
C THR A 34 -7.15 -10.18 -20.55
N VAL A 35 -7.63 -11.40 -20.70
CA VAL A 35 -7.03 -12.40 -21.59
C VAL A 35 -8.07 -12.87 -22.60
N THR A 36 -7.61 -13.33 -23.76
CA THR A 36 -8.49 -13.90 -24.78
C THR A 36 -8.29 -15.41 -24.84
N LEU A 37 -9.37 -16.18 -24.72
CA LEU A 37 -9.38 -17.63 -24.88
C LEU A 37 -10.49 -17.98 -25.88
N SER A 38 -10.13 -18.65 -26.98
CA SER A 38 -11.04 -19.06 -28.06
C SER A 38 -11.94 -17.93 -28.57
N GLY A 39 -11.34 -16.75 -28.76
CA GLY A 39 -12.03 -15.54 -29.23
C GLY A 39 -12.91 -14.84 -28.17
N LYS A 40 -13.03 -15.37 -26.95
CA LYS A 40 -13.74 -14.74 -25.84
C LYS A 40 -12.79 -13.99 -24.94
N SER A 41 -13.20 -12.79 -24.52
CA SER A 41 -12.47 -11.94 -23.59
C SER A 41 -12.85 -12.31 -22.15
N ILE A 42 -11.86 -12.68 -21.35
CA ILE A 42 -12.00 -13.06 -19.94
C ILE A 42 -11.28 -12.01 -19.10
N ASN A 43 -12.04 -11.30 -18.28
CA ASN A 43 -11.49 -10.37 -17.30
C ASN A 43 -11.15 -11.12 -16.01
N TYR A 44 -10.02 -10.78 -15.40
CA TYR A 44 -9.61 -11.35 -14.13
C TYR A 44 -9.22 -10.26 -13.15
N ASN A 45 -9.37 -10.55 -11.86
CA ASN A 45 -8.92 -9.71 -10.77
C ASN A 45 -8.34 -10.57 -9.65
N LEU A 46 -7.01 -10.52 -9.49
CA LEU A 46 -6.29 -11.39 -8.58
C LEU A 46 -5.72 -10.61 -7.39
N GLU A 47 -6.06 -11.04 -6.17
CA GLU A 47 -5.58 -10.41 -4.95
C GLU A 47 -4.08 -10.61 -4.74
N ARG A 48 -3.44 -9.60 -4.14
CA ARG A 48 -2.01 -9.65 -3.74
C ARG A 48 -1.82 -9.65 -2.23
N SER A 49 -2.91 -9.53 -1.47
CA SER A 49 -2.93 -9.64 -0.02
C SER A 49 -4.24 -10.26 0.41
N HIS A 50 -4.20 -11.22 1.33
CA HIS A 50 -5.38 -11.84 1.91
C HIS A 50 -5.23 -12.02 3.43
N SER A 51 -6.35 -12.24 4.12
CA SER A 51 -6.33 -12.54 5.56
C SER A 51 -5.71 -13.91 5.81
N SER A 52 -4.91 -14.04 6.87
CA SER A 52 -4.35 -15.31 7.37
C SER A 52 -5.41 -16.22 8.00
N SER A 53 -6.58 -15.70 8.35
CA SER A 53 -7.64 -16.45 9.03
C SER A 53 -8.52 -17.27 8.08
N SER A 54 -8.38 -17.11 6.77
CA SER A 54 -9.24 -17.75 5.78
C SER A 54 -8.48 -18.15 4.51
N ASN A 55 -8.99 -19.16 3.82
CA ASN A 55 -8.55 -19.49 2.46
C ASN A 55 -8.94 -18.35 1.52
N TYR A 56 -8.09 -18.09 0.53
CA TYR A 56 -8.41 -17.12 -0.51
C TYR A 56 -9.20 -17.80 -1.62
N LEU A 57 -10.45 -17.38 -1.82
CA LEU A 57 -11.29 -17.85 -2.90
C LEU A 57 -10.89 -17.16 -4.21
N VAL A 58 -10.32 -17.93 -5.14
CA VAL A 58 -9.99 -17.47 -6.49
C VAL A 58 -11.20 -17.70 -7.37
N GLU A 59 -11.72 -16.62 -7.97
CA GLU A 59 -12.87 -16.66 -8.88
C GLU A 59 -12.50 -16.10 -10.26
N ILE A 60 -12.85 -16.83 -11.32
CA ILE A 60 -12.67 -16.40 -12.70
C ILE A 60 -13.98 -16.59 -13.45
N GLU A 61 -14.54 -15.50 -13.96
CA GLU A 61 -15.75 -15.53 -14.76
C GLU A 61 -15.41 -15.85 -16.22
N THR A 62 -15.69 -17.08 -16.65
CA THR A 62 -15.44 -17.54 -18.02
C THR A 62 -16.68 -17.41 -18.90
N ASN A 63 -17.88 -17.42 -18.30
CA ASN A 63 -19.17 -17.47 -19.00
C ASN A 63 -19.23 -18.61 -20.05
N ASP A 64 -18.50 -19.70 -19.79
CA ASP A 64 -18.37 -20.82 -20.70
C ASP A 64 -18.12 -22.13 -19.93
N PRO A 65 -19.10 -23.07 -19.92
CA PRO A 65 -19.02 -24.30 -19.15
C PRO A 65 -18.01 -25.31 -19.72
N GLU A 66 -17.53 -25.12 -20.95
CA GLU A 66 -16.50 -25.98 -21.55
C GLU A 66 -15.09 -25.57 -21.13
N THR A 67 -14.95 -24.44 -20.44
CA THR A 67 -13.64 -23.95 -20.00
C THR A 67 -13.24 -24.67 -18.72
N ILE A 68 -12.08 -25.33 -18.76
CA ILE A 68 -11.48 -25.98 -17.60
C ILE A 68 -10.48 -25.00 -16.98
N GLY A 69 -10.58 -24.81 -15.67
CA GLY A 69 -9.63 -23.99 -14.90
C GLY A 69 -8.85 -24.82 -13.92
N GLU A 70 -7.57 -24.50 -13.78
CA GLU A 70 -6.67 -25.11 -12.79
C GLU A 70 -5.93 -24.00 -12.05
N LEU A 71 -6.00 -24.03 -10.72
CA LEU A 71 -5.25 -23.13 -9.86
C LEU A 71 -3.94 -23.81 -9.47
N TYR A 72 -2.81 -23.16 -9.75
CA TYR A 72 -1.47 -23.64 -9.42
C TYR A 72 -0.85 -22.74 -8.35
N TRP A 73 -0.27 -23.32 -7.29
CA TRP A 73 0.43 -22.54 -6.26
C TRP A 73 1.63 -23.24 -5.62
N ARG A 74 2.59 -22.45 -5.11
CA ARG A 74 3.74 -22.92 -4.33
C ARG A 74 4.30 -21.84 -3.41
N PRO A 75 5.05 -22.20 -2.35
CA PRO A 75 5.62 -21.19 -1.46
C PRO A 75 6.51 -20.23 -2.25
N PHE A 76 6.40 -18.93 -1.99
CA PHE A 76 7.24 -17.94 -2.64
C PHE A 76 8.74 -18.22 -2.36
N LYS A 77 9.57 -18.19 -3.41
CA LYS A 77 10.99 -18.60 -3.42
C LYS A 77 11.26 -20.11 -3.33
N SER A 78 10.24 -20.97 -3.29
CA SER A 78 10.45 -22.41 -3.47
C SER A 78 10.86 -22.73 -4.90
N THR A 79 11.84 -23.62 -5.06
CA THR A 79 12.24 -24.20 -6.35
C THR A 79 11.44 -25.46 -6.71
N GLY A 80 10.59 -25.94 -5.80
CA GLY A 80 9.74 -27.11 -6.02
C GLY A 80 8.63 -26.89 -7.05
N GLU A 81 7.97 -27.99 -7.39
CA GLU A 81 6.81 -28.02 -8.28
C GLU A 81 5.60 -27.28 -7.68
N PHE A 82 4.71 -26.84 -8.56
CA PHE A 82 3.44 -26.24 -8.15
C PHE A 82 2.47 -27.33 -7.71
N ASN A 83 1.82 -27.11 -6.57
CA ASN A 83 0.58 -27.83 -6.26
C ASN A 83 -0.51 -27.32 -7.17
N PHE A 84 -1.50 -28.16 -7.48
CA PHE A 84 -2.63 -27.74 -8.30
C PHE A 84 -3.95 -28.28 -7.77
N VAL A 85 -5.02 -27.54 -8.04
CA VAL A 85 -6.40 -27.99 -7.84
C VAL A 85 -7.23 -27.57 -9.04
N LYS A 86 -8.14 -28.45 -9.45
CA LYS A 86 -9.12 -28.11 -10.48
C LYS A 86 -10.14 -27.13 -9.91
N MET A 87 -10.40 -26.08 -10.67
CA MET A 87 -11.47 -25.14 -10.37
C MET A 87 -12.83 -25.77 -10.69
N THR A 88 -13.86 -25.37 -9.96
CA THR A 88 -15.22 -25.89 -10.10
C THR A 88 -16.21 -24.78 -10.40
N GLY A 89 -17.23 -25.06 -11.22
CA GLY A 89 -18.29 -24.14 -11.61
C GLY A 89 -18.49 -24.07 -13.12
N ASP A 90 -19.63 -23.49 -13.55
CA ASP A 90 -20.00 -23.44 -14.97
C ASP A 90 -19.65 -22.08 -15.59
N LYS A 91 -20.20 -20.99 -15.04
CA LYS A 91 -19.97 -19.61 -15.52
C LYS A 91 -18.82 -18.93 -14.81
N ILE A 92 -18.64 -19.27 -13.54
CA ILE A 92 -17.62 -18.74 -12.65
C ILE A 92 -16.87 -19.95 -12.10
N LEU A 93 -15.62 -20.08 -12.49
CA LEU A 93 -14.71 -21.10 -11.98
C LEU A 93 -14.17 -20.63 -10.64
N LYS A 94 -14.22 -21.53 -9.65
CA LYS A 94 -13.79 -21.26 -8.28
C LYS A 94 -12.80 -22.29 -7.76
N ALA A 95 -11.79 -21.84 -7.06
CA ALA A 95 -10.88 -22.70 -6.30
C ALA A 95 -10.38 -21.96 -5.05
N GLU A 96 -10.08 -22.72 -3.99
CA GLU A 96 -9.51 -22.18 -2.78
C GLU A 96 -7.99 -22.29 -2.80
N LEU A 97 -7.33 -21.15 -2.56
CA LEU A 97 -5.92 -21.10 -2.22
C LEU A 97 -5.78 -21.21 -0.69
N PRO A 98 -5.08 -22.22 -0.15
CA PRO A 98 -4.98 -22.43 1.29
C PRO A 98 -4.43 -21.20 2.03
N ALA A 99 -4.99 -20.89 3.19
CA ALA A 99 -4.47 -19.86 4.09
C ALA A 99 -3.01 -20.15 4.48
N ARG A 100 -2.28 -19.09 4.83
CA ARG A 100 -0.96 -19.20 5.48
C ARG A 100 -0.85 -18.29 6.67
N GLU A 101 0.13 -18.58 7.52
CA GLU A 101 0.57 -17.69 8.58
C GLU A 101 1.00 -16.32 8.01
N LYS A 102 0.91 -15.29 8.85
CA LYS A 102 1.33 -13.93 8.52
C LYS A 102 2.76 -13.86 7.96
N LEU A 103 2.99 -12.91 7.07
CA LEU A 103 4.25 -12.70 6.32
C LEU A 103 4.58 -13.80 5.30
N GLN A 104 3.96 -14.98 5.37
CA GLN A 104 4.14 -16.01 4.35
C GLN A 104 3.45 -15.60 3.04
N LYS A 105 4.03 -16.07 1.93
CA LYS A 105 3.60 -15.70 0.59
C LYS A 105 3.38 -16.95 -0.25
N TRP A 106 2.28 -17.00 -1.01
CA TRP A 106 2.12 -17.93 -2.12
C TRP A 106 2.55 -17.23 -3.42
N GLN A 107 3.19 -17.98 -4.30
CA GLN A 107 3.21 -17.68 -5.73
C GLN A 107 2.15 -18.56 -6.38
N TYR A 108 1.21 -17.96 -7.12
CA TYR A 108 0.14 -18.71 -7.78
C TYR A 108 -0.19 -18.15 -9.16
N TYR A 109 -0.83 -18.97 -10.00
CA TYR A 109 -1.39 -18.58 -11.29
C TYR A 109 -2.59 -19.49 -11.60
N ILE A 110 -3.43 -19.07 -12.54
CA ILE A 110 -4.53 -19.89 -13.06
C ILE A 110 -4.19 -20.29 -14.48
N ARG A 111 -4.38 -21.56 -14.82
CA ARG A 111 -4.37 -22.06 -16.18
C ARG A 111 -5.82 -22.25 -16.62
N LEU A 112 -6.21 -21.63 -17.72
CA LEU A 112 -7.49 -21.89 -18.38
C LEU A 112 -7.24 -22.67 -19.66
N GLN A 113 -8.07 -23.67 -19.90
CA GLN A 113 -8.00 -24.48 -21.11
C GLN A 113 -9.39 -24.61 -21.73
N LYS A 114 -9.44 -24.49 -23.07
CA LYS A 114 -10.61 -24.82 -23.87
C LYS A 114 -10.18 -25.55 -25.14
N GLY A 115 -10.53 -26.83 -25.25
CA GLY A 115 -10.03 -27.68 -26.34
C GLY A 115 -8.50 -27.79 -26.31
N GLU A 116 -7.85 -27.38 -27.39
CA GLU A 116 -6.38 -27.35 -27.53
C GLU A 116 -5.76 -26.01 -27.09
N GLU A 117 -6.56 -24.96 -26.89
CA GLU A 117 -6.04 -23.66 -26.46
C GLU A 117 -5.87 -23.61 -24.93
N GLU A 118 -4.71 -23.13 -24.49
CA GLU A 118 -4.36 -22.92 -23.09
C GLU A 118 -3.86 -21.50 -22.88
N ILE A 119 -4.23 -20.88 -21.76
CA ILE A 119 -3.68 -19.59 -21.34
C ILE A 119 -3.44 -19.54 -19.83
N ASN A 120 -2.30 -18.97 -19.45
CA ASN A 120 -1.95 -18.71 -18.06
C ASN A 120 -2.33 -17.28 -17.65
N ILE A 121 -2.99 -17.13 -16.51
CA ILE A 121 -3.41 -15.87 -15.90
C ILE A 121 -2.63 -15.65 -14.60
N PRO A 122 -1.92 -14.52 -14.44
CA PRO A 122 -1.75 -13.39 -15.37
C PRO A 122 -0.55 -13.56 -16.32
N GLY A 123 -0.10 -14.78 -16.55
CA GLY A 123 1.10 -15.18 -17.30
C GLY A 123 1.98 -16.15 -16.50
N ASP A 124 3.04 -16.69 -17.12
CA ASP A 124 3.80 -17.83 -16.57
C ASP A 124 4.53 -17.55 -15.24
N LYS A 125 4.88 -16.28 -15.00
CA LYS A 125 5.51 -15.87 -13.73
C LYS A 125 4.52 -15.88 -12.55
N GLY A 126 3.22 -15.96 -12.83
CA GLY A 126 2.17 -15.88 -11.84
C GLY A 126 2.12 -14.55 -11.09
N ILE A 127 1.52 -14.60 -9.92
CA ILE A 127 1.34 -13.49 -9.00
C ILE A 127 1.71 -13.93 -7.57
N ILE A 128 2.12 -12.97 -6.75
CA ILE A 128 2.49 -13.19 -5.36
C ILE A 128 1.37 -12.62 -4.49
N ILE A 129 0.86 -13.45 -3.58
CA ILE A 129 -0.11 -13.07 -2.55
C ILE A 129 0.53 -13.22 -1.16
N ARG A 130 0.39 -12.17 -0.34
CA ARG A 130 0.91 -12.11 1.03
C ARG A 130 -0.24 -12.28 2.04
N PHE A 131 -0.04 -13.10 3.05
CA PHE A 131 -0.98 -13.26 4.15
C PHE A 131 -0.64 -12.32 5.30
N LYS A 132 -1.68 -11.73 5.89
CA LYS A 132 -1.60 -10.83 7.05
C LYS A 132 -2.83 -11.05 7.92
N ASP A 133 -2.71 -10.77 9.21
CA ASP A 133 -3.86 -10.82 10.11
C ASP A 133 -4.74 -9.57 9.93
N ASP A 134 -6.01 -9.69 10.30
CA ASP A 134 -6.94 -8.57 10.25
C ASP A 134 -6.62 -7.53 11.31
N VAL A 135 -6.65 -6.26 10.89
CA VAL A 135 -6.37 -5.13 11.76
C VAL A 135 -7.69 -4.53 12.23
N PRO A 136 -7.87 -4.27 13.54
CA PRO A 136 -9.05 -3.60 14.05
C PRO A 136 -9.36 -2.29 13.29
N ALA A 137 -10.61 -2.15 12.84
CA ALA A 137 -11.03 -1.03 12.00
C ALA A 137 -10.76 0.34 12.63
N TRP A 138 -10.89 0.46 13.95
CA TRP A 138 -10.61 1.70 14.68
C TRP A 138 -9.13 2.09 14.60
N ALA A 139 -8.20 1.12 14.68
CA ALA A 139 -6.76 1.37 14.63
C ALA A 139 -6.36 1.81 13.22
N LEU A 140 -6.87 1.13 12.20
CA LEU A 140 -6.68 1.51 10.80
C LEU A 140 -7.22 2.92 10.52
N PHE A 141 -8.43 3.21 10.97
CA PHE A 141 -9.07 4.51 10.78
C PHE A 141 -8.25 5.65 11.41
N LEU A 142 -7.83 5.49 12.67
CA LEU A 142 -6.99 6.48 13.34
C LEU A 142 -5.65 6.64 12.63
N HIS A 143 -4.99 5.54 12.27
CA HIS A 143 -3.70 5.58 11.57
C HIS A 143 -3.79 6.37 10.27
N VAL A 144 -4.81 6.10 9.44
CA VAL A 144 -5.08 6.79 8.17
C VAL A 144 -5.29 8.30 8.41
N ILE A 145 -6.11 8.68 9.39
CA ILE A 145 -6.35 10.11 9.70
C ILE A 145 -5.05 10.82 10.08
N PHE A 146 -4.25 10.23 10.96
CA PHE A 146 -3.02 10.86 11.41
C PHE A 146 -1.96 10.92 10.31
N MET A 147 -1.82 9.87 9.49
CA MET A 147 -0.85 9.85 8.39
C MET A 147 -1.21 10.82 7.27
N PHE A 148 -2.44 10.78 6.75
CA PHE A 148 -2.86 11.71 5.70
C PHE A 148 -3.02 13.13 6.24
N GLY A 149 -3.40 13.29 7.52
CA GLY A 149 -3.36 14.58 8.20
C GLY A 149 -1.96 15.17 8.27
N ALA A 150 -0.94 14.35 8.60
CA ALA A 150 0.46 14.76 8.59
C ALA A 150 0.91 15.20 7.19
N MET A 151 0.57 14.43 6.16
CA MET A 151 0.89 14.78 4.76
C MET A 151 0.21 16.08 4.33
N MET A 152 -1.08 16.25 4.63
CA MET A 152 -1.82 17.47 4.30
C MET A 152 -1.24 18.69 5.03
N LEU A 153 -0.93 18.56 6.32
CA LEU A 153 -0.28 19.61 7.12
C LEU A 153 1.11 19.94 6.58
N SER A 154 1.89 18.94 6.19
CA SER A 154 3.20 19.09 5.54
C SER A 154 3.09 19.92 4.25
N THR A 155 2.21 19.53 3.32
CA THR A 155 1.97 20.27 2.07
C THR A 155 1.47 21.69 2.36
N ARG A 156 0.54 21.83 3.32
CA ARG A 156 0.02 23.13 3.74
C ARG A 156 1.14 24.02 4.29
N THR A 157 2.04 23.48 5.10
CA THR A 157 3.19 24.20 5.66
C THR A 157 4.14 24.66 4.55
N ALA A 158 4.38 23.82 3.54
CA ALA A 158 5.20 24.18 2.38
C ALA A 158 4.58 25.30 1.54
N LEU A 159 3.28 25.26 1.28
CA LEU A 159 2.58 26.33 0.56
C LEU A 159 2.62 27.68 1.31
N GLU A 160 2.73 27.64 2.64
CA GLU A 160 2.82 28.85 3.47
C GLU A 160 4.15 29.61 3.27
N VAL A 161 5.17 28.98 2.65
CA VAL A 161 6.42 29.67 2.26
C VAL A 161 6.16 30.83 1.29
N PHE A 162 5.10 30.76 0.48
CA PHE A 162 4.67 31.82 -0.44
C PHE A 162 3.76 32.88 0.23
N SER A 163 3.57 32.81 1.55
CA SER A 163 2.78 33.73 2.34
C SER A 163 3.65 34.72 3.11
N LYS A 164 3.25 36.00 3.14
CA LYS A 164 3.92 37.02 3.96
C LYS A 164 3.56 36.89 5.45
N THR A 165 2.39 36.33 5.78
CA THR A 165 1.87 36.16 7.15
C THR A 165 1.96 34.70 7.62
N ALA A 166 3.06 34.03 7.29
CA ALA A 166 3.24 32.61 7.49
C ALA A 166 3.32 32.21 8.96
N ASN A 167 2.37 31.41 9.46
CA ASN A 167 2.49 30.78 10.79
C ASN A 167 3.17 29.40 10.68
N LEU A 168 4.45 29.42 10.30
CA LEU A 168 5.23 28.19 10.11
C LEU A 168 5.36 27.40 11.40
N TYR A 169 5.57 28.08 12.53
CA TYR A 169 5.79 27.40 13.82
C TYR A 169 4.64 26.48 14.22
N LYS A 170 3.39 26.97 14.21
CA LYS A 170 2.24 26.13 14.59
C LYS A 170 2.03 24.99 13.60
N LEU A 171 2.13 25.26 12.31
CA LEU A 171 1.95 24.23 11.27
C LEU A 171 3.01 23.14 11.36
N THR A 172 4.28 23.50 11.57
CA THR A 172 5.37 22.53 11.76
C THR A 172 5.16 21.65 13.01
N ILE A 173 4.69 22.22 14.13
CA ILE A 173 4.37 21.42 15.33
C ILE A 173 3.24 20.44 15.04
N TRP A 174 2.15 20.89 14.42
CA TRP A 174 1.02 20.01 14.10
C TRP A 174 1.43 18.90 13.14
N THR A 175 2.23 19.20 12.12
CA THR A 175 2.80 18.18 11.22
C THR A 175 3.60 17.15 11.99
N LEU A 176 4.48 17.58 12.91
CA LEU A 176 5.27 16.68 13.75
C LEU A 176 4.42 15.79 14.66
N VAL A 177 3.41 16.36 15.33
CA VAL A 177 2.51 15.62 16.22
C VAL A 177 1.73 14.57 15.44
N PHE A 178 1.16 14.95 14.29
CA PHE A 178 0.40 14.02 13.45
C PHE A 178 1.30 12.92 12.89
N LEU A 179 2.48 13.29 12.39
CA LEU A 179 3.46 12.33 11.87
C LEU A 179 3.94 11.38 12.96
N PHE A 180 4.16 11.88 14.18
CA PHE A 180 4.58 11.04 15.29
C PHE A 180 3.49 10.03 15.67
N ILE A 181 2.27 10.49 15.92
CA ILE A 181 1.15 9.64 16.34
C ILE A 181 0.78 8.62 15.26
N GLY A 182 0.67 9.07 14.01
CA GLY A 182 0.37 8.19 12.87
C GLY A 182 1.50 7.20 12.59
N GLY A 183 2.74 7.69 12.60
CA GLY A 183 3.92 6.95 12.16
C GLY A 183 4.47 5.96 13.16
N PHE A 184 4.46 6.28 14.47
CA PHE A 184 5.06 5.42 15.50
C PHE A 184 4.01 4.68 16.35
N PRO A 185 3.24 5.28 17.29
CA PRO A 185 2.30 4.50 18.10
C PRO A 185 1.28 3.73 17.27
N LEU A 186 0.63 4.41 16.33
CA LEU A 186 -0.36 3.76 15.47
C LEU A 186 0.30 2.88 14.41
N GLY A 187 1.43 3.29 13.83
CA GLY A 187 2.20 2.46 12.89
C GLY A 187 2.65 1.14 13.53
N PHE A 188 3.17 1.18 14.76
CA PHE A 188 3.60 0.00 15.50
C PHE A 188 2.43 -0.91 15.86
N ALA A 189 1.31 -0.34 16.28
CA ALA A 189 0.10 -1.10 16.53
C ALA A 189 -0.41 -1.79 15.26
N MET A 190 -0.45 -1.08 14.13
CA MET A 190 -0.85 -1.62 12.83
C MET A 190 0.04 -2.80 12.39
N ASN A 191 1.35 -2.65 12.49
CA ASN A 191 2.30 -3.73 12.16
C ASN A 191 2.19 -4.90 13.14
N GLY A 192 2.04 -4.62 14.44
CA GLY A 192 1.85 -5.64 15.46
C GLY A 192 0.60 -6.48 15.22
N TYR A 193 -0.52 -5.84 14.84
CA TYR A 193 -1.74 -6.54 14.46
C TYR A 193 -1.55 -7.34 13.17
N ALA A 194 -1.06 -6.74 12.09
CA ALA A 194 -1.02 -7.39 10.78
C ALA A 194 0.05 -8.48 10.63
N PHE A 195 1.20 -8.30 11.28
CA PHE A 195 2.41 -9.10 11.05
C PHE A 195 3.02 -9.68 12.34
N GLY A 196 2.55 -9.27 13.52
CA GLY A 196 3.10 -9.71 14.81
C GLY A 196 4.41 -9.06 15.22
N GLU A 197 4.93 -8.14 14.43
CA GLU A 197 6.14 -7.38 14.72
C GLU A 197 5.78 -5.90 14.85
N MET A 198 6.30 -5.22 15.87
CA MET A 198 5.98 -3.82 16.10
C MET A 198 6.72 -2.88 15.13
N TRP A 199 7.95 -3.22 14.73
CA TRP A 199 8.80 -2.37 13.90
C TRP A 199 9.93 -3.18 13.27
N GLY A 200 9.99 -3.23 11.94
CA GLY A 200 11.08 -3.87 11.19
C GLY A 200 12.24 -2.94 10.87
N GLY A 201 12.11 -1.63 11.13
CA GLY A 201 13.14 -0.63 10.85
C GLY A 201 14.19 -0.45 11.96
N PHE A 202 15.16 0.42 11.74
CA PHE A 202 16.15 0.81 12.74
C PHE A 202 15.49 1.47 13.96
N PRO A 203 15.93 1.21 15.21
CA PRO A 203 17.10 0.42 15.61
C PRO A 203 16.83 -1.07 15.81
N PHE A 204 15.59 -1.54 15.70
CA PHE A 204 15.20 -2.90 16.09
C PHE A 204 15.26 -3.91 14.94
N GLY A 205 15.32 -3.44 13.69
CA GLY A 205 15.45 -4.25 12.49
C GLY A 205 16.17 -3.52 11.35
N ASN A 206 16.17 -4.14 10.17
CA ASN A 206 16.92 -3.70 8.99
C ASN A 206 16.03 -3.39 7.77
N ASP A 207 14.71 -3.34 7.93
CA ASP A 207 13.80 -3.02 6.84
C ASP A 207 13.87 -1.52 6.50
N ILE A 208 14.45 -1.23 5.34
CA ILE A 208 14.59 0.12 4.80
C ILE A 208 13.21 0.74 4.52
N THR A 209 12.19 -0.07 4.23
CA THR A 209 10.83 0.44 3.99
C THR A 209 10.14 0.94 5.25
N ASP A 210 10.44 0.36 6.41
CA ASP A 210 9.94 0.84 7.70
C ASP A 210 10.66 2.13 8.13
N ASN A 211 11.93 2.31 7.71
CA ASN A 211 12.70 3.52 8.01
C ASN A 211 12.20 4.79 7.30
N LYS A 212 11.33 4.66 6.30
CA LYS A 212 10.75 5.80 5.56
C LYS A 212 10.15 6.85 6.50
N THR A 213 9.26 6.41 7.39
CA THR A 213 8.58 7.29 8.35
C THR A 213 9.57 7.95 9.30
N LEU A 214 10.61 7.23 9.74
CA LEU A 214 11.67 7.77 10.58
C LEU A 214 12.48 8.86 9.87
N ILE A 215 12.85 8.65 8.59
CA ILE A 215 13.55 9.66 7.78
C ILE A 215 12.70 10.92 7.63
N ALA A 216 11.42 10.78 7.31
CA ALA A 216 10.50 11.91 7.23
C ALA A 216 10.39 12.64 8.57
N PHE A 217 10.30 11.90 9.68
CA PHE A 217 10.20 12.47 11.02
C PHE A 217 11.46 13.26 11.41
N ILE A 218 12.65 12.72 11.15
CA ILE A 218 13.93 13.42 11.40
C ILE A 218 14.01 14.69 10.55
N GLY A 219 13.62 14.64 9.27
CA GLY A 219 13.57 15.82 8.42
C GLY A 219 12.66 16.92 8.99
N TRP A 220 11.50 16.54 9.52
CA TRP A 220 10.59 17.46 10.18
C TRP A 220 11.09 17.98 11.53
N LEU A 221 11.87 17.19 12.29
CA LEU A 221 12.54 17.66 13.51
C LEU A 221 13.60 18.72 13.20
N ILE A 222 14.39 18.53 12.13
CA ILE A 222 15.35 19.53 11.66
C ILE A 222 14.61 20.80 11.24
N ALA A 223 13.53 20.68 10.46
CA ALA A 223 12.71 21.83 10.08
C ALA A 223 12.14 22.56 11.30
N PHE A 224 11.64 21.85 12.30
CA PHE A 224 11.18 22.44 13.56
C PHE A 224 12.27 23.21 14.29
N TYR A 225 13.46 22.63 14.41
CA TYR A 225 14.60 23.32 15.03
C TYR A 225 14.95 24.61 14.30
N MET A 226 15.03 24.56 12.97
CA MET A 226 15.30 25.73 12.12
C MET A 226 14.21 26.79 12.21
N VAL A 227 12.94 26.39 12.28
CA VAL A 227 11.80 27.30 12.50
C VAL A 227 11.87 27.95 13.89
N LYS A 228 12.16 27.17 14.94
CA LYS A 228 12.28 27.68 16.31
C LYS A 228 13.46 28.66 16.46
N LYS A 229 14.57 28.42 15.77
CA LYS A 229 15.75 29.30 15.78
C LYS A 229 15.68 30.43 14.76
N ASN A 230 14.63 30.48 13.94
CA ASN A 230 14.48 31.42 12.83
C ASN A 230 15.66 31.40 11.83
N LEU A 231 16.26 30.22 11.62
CA LEU A 231 17.38 30.00 10.71
C LEU A 231 16.85 29.47 9.37
N MET A 232 16.69 30.36 8.39
CA MET A 232 16.16 30.01 7.07
C MET A 232 14.88 29.12 7.11
N PRO A 233 13.87 29.46 7.95
CA PRO A 233 12.77 28.57 8.27
C PRO A 233 11.98 28.09 7.05
N ARG A 234 11.83 28.98 6.06
CA ARG A 234 11.12 28.70 4.80
C ARG A 234 11.79 27.61 3.97
N LEU A 235 13.13 27.61 3.90
CA LEU A 235 13.87 26.63 3.11
C LEU A 235 13.74 25.25 3.73
N PHE A 236 13.97 25.13 5.04
CA PHE A 236 13.93 23.83 5.72
C PHE A 236 12.54 23.20 5.78
N VAL A 237 11.49 24.02 5.91
CA VAL A 237 10.10 23.54 5.78
C VAL A 237 9.83 22.99 4.38
N ALA A 238 10.24 23.70 3.33
CA ALA A 238 10.07 23.24 1.95
C ALA A 238 10.84 21.93 1.71
N LEU A 239 12.09 21.84 2.16
CA LEU A 239 12.90 20.63 2.04
C LEU A 239 12.30 19.45 2.80
N ALA A 240 11.80 19.64 4.03
CA ALA A 240 11.16 18.59 4.80
C ALA A 240 9.84 18.11 4.15
N ALA A 241 9.05 19.01 3.58
CA ALA A 241 7.84 18.64 2.86
C ALA A 241 8.15 17.86 1.56
N ILE A 242 9.17 18.27 0.81
CA ILE A 242 9.63 17.54 -0.38
C ILE A 242 10.15 16.15 0.02
N LEU A 243 10.97 16.07 1.06
CA LEU A 243 11.47 14.80 1.59
C LEU A 243 10.32 13.86 1.96
N MET A 244 9.34 14.36 2.72
CA MET A 244 8.16 13.59 3.12
C MET A 244 7.37 13.10 1.90
N MET A 245 7.19 13.96 0.89
CA MET A 245 6.50 13.59 -0.35
C MET A 245 7.26 12.49 -1.11
N ILE A 246 8.59 12.62 -1.26
CA ILE A 246 9.43 11.60 -1.92
C ILE A 246 9.33 10.27 -1.18
N VAL A 247 9.49 10.30 0.15
CA VAL A 247 9.46 9.11 1.01
C VAL A 247 8.14 8.34 0.85
N TYR A 248 7.00 9.04 0.81
CA TYR A 248 5.69 8.40 0.68
C TYR A 248 5.26 8.11 -0.76
N ILE A 249 5.89 8.70 -1.78
CA ILE A 249 5.67 8.32 -3.19
C ILE A 249 6.34 6.98 -3.50
N ILE A 250 7.50 6.69 -2.89
CA ILE A 250 8.20 5.42 -3.12
C ILE A 250 7.30 4.28 -2.60
N PRO A 251 6.85 3.35 -3.46
CA PRO A 251 6.04 2.22 -3.02
C PRO A 251 6.79 1.41 -1.96
N HIS A 252 6.09 0.79 -1.01
CA HIS A 252 6.71 -0.19 -0.13
C HIS A 252 7.32 -1.30 -1.00
N SER A 253 8.64 -1.48 -0.93
CA SER A 253 9.32 -2.56 -1.63
C SER A 253 8.92 -3.91 -1.03
N VAL A 254 8.86 -4.93 -1.88
CA VAL A 254 8.33 -6.27 -1.60
C VAL A 254 9.32 -7.16 -0.89
#